data_AF-A0A0T5VJ41-F1
#
_entry.id   AF-A0A0T5VJ41-F1
#
_cell.length_a   1.000
_cell.length_b   1.000
_cell.length_c   1.000
_cell.angle_alpha   90.00
_cell.angle_beta   90.00
_cell.angle_gamma   90.00
#
_symmetry.space_group_name_H-M   'P 1'
#
loop_
_entity.id
_entity.type
_entity.pdbx_description
1 polymer ?
#
loop_
_entity_poly.entity_id
_entity_poly.type
_entity_poly.pdbx_seq_one_letter_code
_entity_poly.pdbx_strand_id
1 'polypeptide(L)'
;MSAGKYRKEHNCLNCGAHVEKHYCSDCGQPNLELKESFWAFISHSIAHYFHFDNKFFQTLSPLLTKPGQVTLDYLAGKRARYINPVSMYIFVSIVYFLVVYSPKHVEKDTHESTKIEKRRDESITDSVNKALKLPGIPKNIANKATTSINKAIKKKEFIKLGFAEQEKELNRLRTENVKLASDSIADMIEDFNDIHVERNDSTYAAYLGRQKKLPPTEQDNWYERMIKKRAINIGEKSEVIQETLEHNRPKQYFLLMPLLALFIMWNFRKNHIYYLNHLIFAIHGMTAYFIVQIFTNPLIKHVFGKGTIVTNIIQLGVVVWICWYMYNALKVFYQRKRWSIIFKMFWIIVMYWIAFNVSEVIMVNLIYYVAT
;
A
#
# COMPACT_ATOMS: atom_id res chain seq x y z
N MET A 1 5.93 25.29 25.81
CA MET A 1 6.79 25.35 27.03
C MET A 1 5.86 24.96 28.15
N SER A 2 6.16 23.91 28.93
CA SER A 2 5.21 23.45 29.94
C SER A 2 5.00 24.57 30.97
N ALA A 3 3.74 24.84 31.30
CA ALA A 3 3.36 25.84 32.29
C ALA A 3 3.55 25.32 33.73
N GLY A 4 4.60 24.53 33.96
CA GLY A 4 4.90 23.98 35.28
C GLY A 4 5.68 24.98 36.11
N LYS A 5 5.41 25.03 37.41
CA LYS A 5 6.16 25.86 38.35
C LYS A 5 7.58 25.30 38.50
N TYR A 6 8.60 26.14 38.37
CA TYR A 6 9.99 25.73 38.55
C TYR A 6 10.37 25.69 40.03
N ARG A 7 11.27 24.75 40.38
CA ARG A 7 11.83 24.61 41.73
C ARG A 7 12.67 25.82 42.08
N LYS A 8 12.60 26.22 43.34
CA LYS A 8 13.44 27.29 43.89
C LYS A 8 14.87 26.84 44.15
N GLU A 9 15.09 25.54 44.35
CA GLU A 9 16.44 25.03 44.59
C GLU A 9 17.22 24.95 43.28
N HIS A 10 18.47 25.42 43.31
CA HIS A 10 19.36 25.44 42.16
C HIS A 10 20.22 24.17 42.04
N ASN A 11 19.79 23.04 42.63
CA ASN A 11 20.46 21.76 42.48
C ASN A 11 19.67 20.85 41.54
N CYS A 12 20.34 20.29 40.54
CA CYS A 12 19.76 19.31 39.65
C CYS A 12 19.47 18.01 40.41
N LEU A 13 18.22 17.51 40.32
CA LEU A 13 17.84 16.26 40.99
C LEU A 13 18.45 15.01 40.33
N ASN A 14 18.84 15.09 39.07
CA ASN A 14 19.42 13.95 38.34
C ASN A 14 20.94 13.84 38.57
N CYS A 15 21.68 14.93 38.41
CA CYS A 15 23.15 14.90 38.42
C CYS A 15 23.81 15.73 39.53
N GLY A 16 23.05 16.45 40.36
CA GLY A 16 23.58 17.27 41.46
C GLY A 16 24.22 18.60 41.03
N ALA A 17 24.43 18.83 39.73
CA ALA A 17 25.00 20.08 39.21
C ALA A 17 24.11 21.30 39.51
N HIS A 18 24.73 22.49 39.56
CA HIS A 18 24.03 23.74 39.77
C HIS A 18 23.16 24.11 38.55
N VAL A 19 21.93 24.57 38.77
CA VAL A 19 20.97 24.93 37.71
C VAL A 19 20.63 26.40 37.79
N GLU A 20 21.05 27.18 36.80
CA GLU A 20 20.89 28.64 36.81
C GLU A 20 19.45 29.10 36.50
N LYS A 21 18.78 28.45 35.54
CA LYS A 21 17.41 28.81 35.10
C LYS A 21 16.48 27.60 35.11
N HIS A 22 16.01 27.19 33.94
CA HIS A 22 14.92 26.23 33.79
C HIS A 22 15.41 24.81 33.49
N TYR A 23 16.63 24.67 32.98
CA TYR A 23 17.21 23.40 32.56
C TYR A 23 18.65 23.31 33.05
N CYS A 24 19.05 22.14 33.52
CA CYS A 24 20.44 21.83 33.86
C CYS A 24 21.30 21.84 32.60
N SER A 25 22.42 22.58 32.62
CA SER A 25 23.39 22.63 31.52
C SER A 25 24.07 21.28 31.26
N ASP A 26 24.21 20.47 32.30
CA ASP A 26 25.08 19.29 32.27
C ASP A 26 24.32 18.04 31.83
N CYS A 27 23.08 17.87 32.29
CA CYS A 27 22.26 16.69 31.96
C CYS A 27 20.94 17.01 31.23
N GLY A 28 20.60 18.29 31.04
CA GLY A 28 19.40 18.71 30.32
C GLY A 28 18.08 18.55 31.10
N GLN A 29 18.09 18.11 32.36
CA GLN A 29 16.86 17.95 33.14
C GLN A 29 16.20 19.32 33.41
N PRO A 30 14.88 19.47 33.18
CA PRO A 30 14.14 20.65 33.60
C PRO A 30 14.02 20.73 35.13
N ASN A 31 14.21 21.93 35.70
CA ASN A 31 14.09 22.17 37.14
C ASN A 31 12.63 22.42 37.57
N LEU A 32 11.73 21.48 37.27
CA LEU A 32 10.29 21.60 37.51
C LEU A 32 9.87 21.03 38.88
N GLU A 33 8.91 21.67 39.54
CA GLU A 33 8.24 21.15 40.75
C GLU A 33 7.17 20.14 40.31
N LEU A 34 7.37 18.83 40.55
CA LEU A 34 6.30 17.84 40.43
C LEU A 34 5.44 17.85 41.70
N LYS A 35 4.46 18.76 41.74
CA LYS A 35 3.35 18.72 42.70
C LYS A 35 2.04 18.88 41.96
N GLU A 36 1.63 17.82 41.27
CA GLU A 36 0.38 17.82 40.52
C GLU A 36 -0.49 16.64 40.95
N SER A 37 -1.80 16.88 41.04
CA SER A 37 -2.77 15.82 41.29
C SER A 37 -2.79 14.83 40.12
N PHE A 38 -3.21 13.58 40.35
CA PHE A 38 -3.33 12.56 39.30
C PHE A 38 -4.14 13.06 38.08
N TRP A 39 -5.21 13.82 38.33
CA TRP A 39 -6.03 14.44 37.28
C TRP A 39 -5.31 15.59 36.56
N ALA A 40 -4.49 16.39 37.27
CA ALA A 40 -3.63 17.39 36.65
C ALA A 40 -2.56 16.74 35.77
N PHE A 41 -1.91 15.65 36.20
CA PHE A 41 -0.95 14.88 35.41
C PHE A 41 -1.55 14.30 34.12
N ILE A 42 -2.76 13.71 34.19
CA ILE A 42 -3.46 13.21 32.99
C ILE A 42 -3.86 14.37 32.07
N SER A 43 -4.40 15.46 32.63
CA SER A 43 -4.75 16.65 31.86
C SER A 43 -3.53 17.29 31.21
N HIS A 44 -2.37 17.34 31.88
CA HIS A 44 -1.12 17.84 31.36
C HIS A 44 -0.49 16.87 30.36
N SER A 45 -0.67 15.56 30.50
CA SER A 45 -0.20 14.58 29.52
C SER A 45 -1.01 14.65 28.23
N ILE A 46 -2.34 14.76 28.34
CA ILE A 46 -3.25 14.99 27.21
C ILE A 46 -2.99 16.39 26.64
N ALA A 47 -2.77 17.42 27.46
CA ALA A 47 -2.49 18.78 27.02
C ALA A 47 -1.06 18.95 26.47
N HIS A 48 -0.07 18.14 26.85
CA HIS A 48 1.24 18.16 26.18
C HIS A 48 1.18 17.58 24.76
N TYR A 49 0.11 16.84 24.46
CA TYR A 49 -0.16 16.26 23.15
C TYR A 49 -1.23 17.03 22.35
N PHE A 50 -2.21 17.62 23.03
CA PHE A 50 -3.39 18.31 22.48
C PHE A 50 -3.54 19.78 22.93
N HIS A 51 -2.57 20.38 23.64
CA HIS A 51 -2.42 21.82 23.51
C HIS A 51 -2.24 22.05 22.02
N PHE A 52 -3.11 22.86 21.45
CA PHE A 52 -2.93 23.48 20.14
C PHE A 52 -1.69 24.37 20.24
N ASP A 53 -0.53 23.72 20.36
CA ASP A 53 0.77 24.30 20.55
C ASP A 53 1.04 25.07 19.27
N ASN A 54 1.56 26.28 19.37
CA ASN A 54 1.90 27.09 18.19
C ASN A 54 2.76 26.26 17.20
N LYS A 55 3.55 25.31 17.72
CA LYS A 55 4.30 24.30 16.97
C LYS A 55 3.46 23.43 16.03
N PHE A 56 2.25 23.03 16.41
CA PHE A 56 1.37 22.22 15.56
C PHE A 56 1.05 22.95 14.26
N PHE A 57 0.51 24.18 14.33
CA PHE A 57 0.23 24.97 13.13
C PHE A 57 1.50 25.46 12.43
N GLN A 58 2.57 25.77 13.18
CA GLN A 58 3.90 26.08 12.64
C GLN A 58 4.54 24.92 11.88
N THR A 59 4.17 23.66 12.16
CA THR A 59 4.59 22.51 11.37
C THR A 59 3.58 22.20 10.27
N LEU A 60 2.30 22.06 10.61
CA LEU A 60 1.25 21.59 9.72
C LEU A 60 1.06 22.50 8.49
N SER A 61 0.94 23.80 8.71
CA SER A 61 0.70 24.76 7.62
C SER A 61 1.85 24.75 6.59
N PRO A 62 3.13 24.96 6.96
CA PRO A 62 4.22 24.89 6.00
C PRO A 62 4.48 23.47 5.50
N LEU A 63 4.14 22.42 6.25
CA LEU A 63 4.25 21.04 5.74
C LEU A 63 3.37 20.88 4.50
N LEU A 64 2.11 21.33 4.53
CA LEU A 64 1.18 21.20 3.40
C LEU A 64 1.38 22.25 2.28
N THR A 65 1.78 23.48 2.64
CA THR A 65 1.83 24.61 1.70
C THR A 65 3.23 24.92 1.16
N LYS A 66 4.29 24.48 1.84
CA LYS A 66 5.70 24.69 1.44
C LYS A 66 6.45 23.35 1.43
N PRO A 67 6.16 22.47 0.45
CA PRO A 67 6.69 21.11 0.43
C PRO A 67 8.22 21.10 0.50
N GLY A 68 8.77 20.31 1.43
CA GLY A 68 10.23 20.16 1.66
C GLY A 68 10.87 21.22 2.57
N GLN A 69 10.22 22.36 2.83
CA GLN A 69 10.81 23.43 3.66
C GLN A 69 10.94 23.01 5.14
N VAL A 70 9.90 22.38 5.71
CA VAL A 70 9.93 21.88 7.09
C VAL A 70 11.08 20.89 7.30
N THR A 71 11.28 19.99 6.33
CA THR A 71 12.38 19.03 6.35
C THR A 71 13.73 19.73 6.35
N LEU A 72 13.94 20.71 5.47
CA LEU A 72 15.19 21.47 5.43
C LEU A 72 15.45 22.23 6.73
N ASP A 73 14.44 22.94 7.25
CA ASP A 73 14.59 23.71 8.48
C ASP A 73 14.87 22.81 9.70
N TYR A 74 14.24 21.63 9.78
CA TYR A 74 14.49 20.66 10.83
C TYR A 74 15.93 20.10 10.77
N LEU A 75 16.40 19.76 9.56
CA LEU A 75 17.77 19.29 9.35
C LEU A 75 18.82 20.39 9.59
N ALA A 76 18.48 21.64 9.30
CA ALA A 76 19.30 22.82 9.60
C ALA A 76 19.34 23.17 11.11
N GLY A 77 18.71 22.38 11.98
CA GLY A 77 18.79 22.55 13.43
C GLY A 77 17.66 23.39 14.04
N LYS A 78 16.68 23.87 13.28
CA LYS A 78 15.50 24.61 13.80
C LYS A 78 14.48 23.69 14.46
N ARG A 79 14.95 22.70 15.23
CA ARG A 79 14.16 21.59 15.80
C ARG A 79 13.17 22.02 16.87
N ALA A 80 13.42 23.14 17.57
CA ALA A 80 12.50 23.66 18.57
C ALA A 80 11.20 24.23 17.98
N ARG A 81 11.24 24.67 16.71
CA ARG A 81 10.12 25.29 15.99
C ARG A 81 9.09 24.27 15.51
N TYR A 82 9.55 23.08 15.11
CA TYR A 82 8.70 22.06 14.51
C TYR A 82 8.48 20.88 15.44
N ILE A 83 7.36 20.19 15.28
CA ILE A 83 7.13 18.89 15.92
C ILE A 83 8.18 17.89 15.39
N ASN A 84 8.66 17.01 16.26
CA ASN A 84 9.55 15.93 15.86
C ASN A 84 8.90 15.09 14.73
N PRO A 85 9.59 14.85 13.60
CA PRO A 85 9.02 14.19 12.43
C PRO A 85 8.49 12.78 12.72
N VAL A 86 9.21 12.00 13.54
CA VAL A 86 8.84 10.63 13.89
C VAL A 86 7.59 10.64 14.76
N SER A 87 7.58 11.47 15.81
CA SER A 87 6.41 11.60 16.70
C SER A 87 5.17 12.09 15.95
N MET A 88 5.34 13.06 15.05
CA MET A 88 4.26 13.58 14.21
C MET A 88 3.70 12.50 13.29
N TYR A 89 4.57 11.73 12.63
CA TYR A 89 4.14 10.64 11.76
C TYR A 89 3.39 9.55 12.52
N ILE A 90 3.89 9.14 13.70
CA ILE A 90 3.19 8.15 14.55
C ILE A 90 1.79 8.66 14.87
N PHE A 91 1.67 9.90 15.37
CA PHE A 91 0.37 10.50 15.70
C PHE A 91 -0.59 10.52 14.51
N VAL A 92 -0.14 11.12 13.40
CA VAL A 92 -0.95 11.28 12.19
C VAL A 92 -1.32 9.92 11.60
N SER A 93 -0.42 8.94 11.64
CA SER A 93 -0.71 7.59 11.14
C SER A 93 -1.80 6.92 11.98
N ILE A 94 -1.74 7.01 13.32
CA ILE A 94 -2.80 6.49 14.20
C ILE A 94 -4.14 7.14 13.85
N VAL A 95 -4.19 8.48 13.75
CA VAL A 95 -5.42 9.20 13.38
C VAL A 95 -5.92 8.78 11.99
N TYR A 96 -5.03 8.67 11.01
CA TYR A 96 -5.36 8.23 9.66
C TYR A 96 -5.99 6.83 9.66
N PHE A 97 -5.37 5.87 10.35
CA PHE A 97 -5.88 4.50 10.39
C PHE A 97 -7.18 4.38 11.21
N LEU A 98 -7.42 5.26 12.18
CA LEU A 98 -8.70 5.28 12.90
C LEU A 98 -9.83 5.90 12.07
N VAL A 99 -9.56 6.97 11.32
CA VAL A 99 -10.59 7.76 10.62
C VAL A 99 -10.88 7.24 9.22
N VAL A 100 -9.83 6.92 8.47
CA VAL A 100 -9.93 6.56 7.05
C VAL A 100 -10.06 5.05 6.89
N TYR A 101 -9.28 4.31 7.68
CA TYR A 101 -9.10 2.89 7.50
C TYR A 101 -10.04 2.10 8.42
N SER A 102 -11.27 1.90 7.97
CA SER A 102 -12.20 0.98 8.60
C SER A 102 -11.99 -0.40 7.97
N PRO A 103 -11.44 -1.40 8.69
CA PRO A 103 -11.38 -2.76 8.18
C PRO A 103 -12.81 -3.20 7.91
N LYS A 104 -13.12 -3.45 6.64
CA LYS A 104 -14.39 -4.09 6.29
C LYS A 104 -14.29 -5.53 6.76
N HIS A 105 -15.18 -5.95 7.66
CA HIS A 105 -15.49 -7.37 7.75
C HIS A 105 -15.99 -7.79 6.37
N VAL A 106 -15.36 -8.83 5.81
CA VAL A 106 -15.77 -9.41 4.54
C VAL A 106 -17.13 -10.06 4.80
N GLU A 107 -18.22 -9.31 4.59
CA GLU A 107 -19.53 -9.92 4.43
C GLU A 107 -19.47 -10.75 3.15
N LYS A 108 -19.69 -12.07 3.31
CA LYS A 108 -19.84 -13.01 2.21
C LYS A 108 -21.13 -12.69 1.45
N ASP A 109 -21.08 -11.70 0.58
CA ASP A 109 -22.10 -11.48 -0.45
C ASP A 109 -21.97 -12.57 -1.51
N THR A 110 -22.44 -13.75 -1.14
CA THR A 110 -22.62 -14.89 -2.03
C THR A 110 -24.05 -14.76 -2.56
N HIS A 111 -24.20 -14.57 -3.88
CA HIS A 111 -25.38 -14.88 -4.72
C HIS A 111 -26.06 -13.75 -5.52
N GLU A 112 -25.79 -12.45 -5.33
CA GLU A 112 -26.48 -11.40 -6.12
C GLU A 112 -25.63 -10.79 -7.28
N SER A 113 -24.30 -10.92 -7.21
CA SER A 113 -23.36 -10.42 -8.24
C SER A 113 -23.40 -11.20 -9.56
N THR A 114 -23.83 -12.46 -9.56
CA THR A 114 -23.76 -13.34 -10.74
C THR A 114 -24.75 -12.97 -11.86
N LYS A 115 -25.87 -12.31 -11.55
CA LYS A 115 -26.88 -11.91 -12.56
C LYS A 115 -26.55 -10.56 -13.21
N ILE A 116 -25.88 -9.65 -12.49
CA ILE A 116 -25.53 -8.31 -13.00
C ILE A 116 -24.28 -8.39 -13.90
N GLU A 117 -23.29 -9.22 -13.55
CA GLU A 117 -22.11 -9.42 -14.39
C GLU A 117 -22.42 -10.11 -15.72
N LYS A 118 -23.35 -11.07 -15.74
CA LYS A 118 -23.73 -11.80 -16.96
C LYS A 118 -24.31 -10.87 -18.05
N ARG A 119 -25.14 -9.90 -17.67
CA ARG A 119 -25.69 -8.89 -18.60
C ARG A 119 -24.66 -7.85 -19.04
N ARG A 120 -23.64 -7.58 -18.23
CA ARG A 120 -22.60 -6.58 -18.53
C ARG A 120 -21.54 -7.13 -19.48
N ASP A 121 -21.13 -8.38 -19.28
CA ASP A 121 -20.15 -9.06 -20.13
C ASP A 121 -20.67 -9.28 -21.56
N GLU A 122 -21.94 -9.68 -21.74
CA GLU A 122 -22.58 -9.82 -23.08
C GLU A 122 -22.73 -8.48 -23.82
N SER A 123 -23.01 -7.39 -23.09
CA SER A 123 -23.14 -6.03 -23.69
C SER A 123 -21.78 -5.45 -24.11
N ILE A 124 -20.70 -5.75 -23.37
CA ILE A 124 -19.34 -5.29 -23.69
C ILE A 124 -18.81 -6.03 -24.92
N THR A 125 -19.03 -7.33 -25.05
CA THR A 125 -18.57 -8.12 -26.20
C THR A 125 -19.25 -7.69 -27.50
N ASP A 126 -20.54 -7.39 -27.46
CA ASP A 126 -21.26 -6.85 -28.62
C ASP A 126 -20.78 -5.45 -29.00
N SER A 127 -20.52 -4.58 -28.01
CA SER A 127 -19.99 -3.23 -28.24
C SER A 127 -18.59 -3.27 -28.86
N VAL A 128 -17.72 -4.17 -28.38
CA VAL A 128 -16.36 -4.34 -28.92
C VAL A 128 -16.39 -4.98 -30.31
N ASN A 129 -17.22 -6.00 -30.53
CA ASN A 129 -17.40 -6.60 -31.86
C ASN A 129 -17.95 -5.61 -32.88
N LYS A 130 -18.79 -4.65 -32.46
CA LYS A 130 -19.30 -3.57 -33.31
C LYS A 130 -18.22 -2.52 -33.61
N ALA A 131 -17.37 -2.18 -32.63
CA ALA A 131 -16.23 -1.27 -32.82
C ALA A 131 -15.15 -1.85 -33.74
N LEU A 132 -14.89 -3.17 -33.66
CA LEU A 132 -13.93 -3.88 -34.51
C LEU A 132 -14.37 -3.99 -35.98
N LYS A 133 -15.65 -3.71 -36.29
CA LYS A 133 -16.22 -3.66 -37.65
C LYS A 133 -16.16 -2.27 -38.29
N LEU A 134 -15.64 -1.25 -37.59
CA LEU A 134 -15.54 0.10 -38.14
C LEU A 134 -14.49 0.17 -39.28
N PRO A 135 -14.79 0.89 -40.38
CA PRO A 135 -13.84 1.07 -41.47
C PRO A 135 -12.60 1.84 -40.97
N GLY A 136 -11.40 1.33 -41.27
CA GLY A 136 -10.12 1.92 -40.86
C GLY A 136 -9.28 1.06 -39.91
N ILE A 137 -9.84 -0.02 -39.36
CA ILE A 137 -9.08 -0.98 -38.55
C ILE A 137 -8.51 -2.09 -39.45
N PRO A 138 -7.19 -2.33 -39.43
CA PRO A 138 -6.57 -3.46 -40.11
C PRO A 138 -7.17 -4.80 -39.67
N LYS A 139 -7.58 -5.65 -40.61
CA LYS A 139 -8.25 -6.95 -40.35
C LYS A 139 -7.45 -7.88 -39.41
N ASN A 140 -6.12 -7.83 -39.48
CA ASN A 140 -5.24 -8.59 -38.60
C ASN A 140 -5.35 -8.16 -37.13
N ILE A 141 -5.48 -6.87 -36.85
CA ILE A 141 -5.66 -6.33 -35.49
C ILE A 141 -7.05 -6.70 -34.97
N ALA A 142 -8.08 -6.57 -35.82
CA ALA A 142 -9.44 -6.94 -35.46
C ALA A 142 -9.55 -8.44 -35.11
N ASN A 143 -8.99 -9.32 -35.93
CA ASN A 143 -9.00 -10.76 -35.70
C ASN A 143 -8.27 -11.14 -34.40
N LYS A 144 -7.10 -10.54 -34.12
CA LYS A 144 -6.34 -10.82 -32.90
C LYS A 144 -7.10 -10.40 -31.64
N ALA A 145 -7.74 -9.24 -31.66
CA ALA A 145 -8.57 -8.75 -30.56
C ALA A 145 -9.77 -9.67 -30.30
N THR A 146 -10.49 -10.09 -31.36
CA THR A 146 -11.63 -11.01 -31.23
C THR A 146 -11.22 -12.36 -30.66
N THR A 147 -10.08 -12.93 -31.08
CA THR A 147 -9.57 -14.19 -30.53
C THR A 147 -9.24 -14.08 -29.04
N SER A 148 -8.57 -12.99 -28.61
CA SER A 148 -8.26 -12.77 -27.18
C SER A 148 -9.51 -12.59 -26.33
N ILE A 149 -10.52 -11.88 -26.83
CA ILE A 149 -11.81 -11.70 -26.15
C ILE A 149 -12.55 -13.03 -26.01
N ASN A 150 -12.63 -13.81 -27.10
CA ASN A 150 -13.26 -15.13 -27.07
C ASN A 150 -12.56 -16.08 -26.10
N LYS A 151 -11.22 -16.05 -26.03
CA LYS A 151 -10.44 -16.81 -25.06
C LYS A 151 -10.80 -16.41 -23.62
N ALA A 152 -10.90 -15.12 -23.33
CA ALA A 152 -11.27 -14.62 -22.00
C ALA A 152 -12.70 -15.01 -21.57
N ILE A 153 -13.67 -14.98 -22.49
CA ILE A 153 -15.05 -15.41 -22.24
C ILE A 153 -15.08 -16.91 -21.92
N LYS A 154 -14.48 -17.74 -22.79
CA LYS A 154 -14.44 -19.19 -22.59
C LYS A 154 -13.73 -19.55 -21.28
N LYS A 155 -12.68 -18.81 -20.90
CA LYS A 155 -12.00 -18.98 -19.60
C LYS A 155 -12.96 -18.73 -18.42
N LYS A 156 -13.75 -17.66 -18.46
CA LYS A 156 -14.77 -17.37 -17.43
C LYS A 156 -15.84 -18.47 -17.36
N GLU A 157 -16.27 -19.01 -18.50
CA GLU A 157 -17.23 -20.13 -18.54
C GLU A 157 -16.63 -21.41 -17.99
N PHE A 158 -15.39 -21.74 -18.37
CA PHE A 158 -14.66 -22.92 -17.91
C PHE A 158 -14.47 -22.95 -16.38
N ILE A 159 -14.23 -21.79 -15.75
CA ILE A 159 -14.11 -21.68 -14.29
C ILE A 159 -15.43 -21.98 -13.57
N LYS A 160 -16.59 -21.79 -14.23
CA LYS A 160 -17.90 -22.07 -13.64
C LYS A 160 -18.29 -23.55 -13.71
N LEU A 161 -17.59 -24.35 -14.52
CA LEU A 161 -17.82 -25.77 -14.66
C LEU A 161 -17.32 -26.53 -13.41
N GLY A 162 -17.98 -27.66 -13.12
CA GLY A 162 -17.48 -28.67 -12.18
C GLY A 162 -16.30 -29.43 -12.77
N PHE A 163 -15.55 -30.16 -11.92
CA PHE A 163 -14.30 -30.81 -12.34
C PHE A 163 -14.47 -31.83 -13.46
N ALA A 164 -15.57 -32.61 -13.43
CA ALA A 164 -15.85 -33.59 -14.48
C ALA A 164 -16.21 -32.92 -15.82
N GLU A 165 -16.97 -31.82 -15.78
CA GLU A 165 -17.28 -31.04 -16.97
C GLU A 165 -16.05 -30.31 -17.53
N GLN A 166 -15.16 -29.82 -16.66
CA GLN A 166 -13.88 -29.23 -17.06
C GLN A 166 -13.00 -30.23 -17.82
N GLU A 167 -12.86 -31.46 -17.29
CA GLU A 167 -12.10 -32.53 -17.95
C GLU A 167 -12.71 -32.87 -19.31
N LYS A 168 -14.04 -32.92 -19.41
CA LYS A 168 -14.74 -33.15 -20.68
C LYS A 168 -14.46 -32.05 -21.70
N GLU A 169 -14.48 -30.79 -21.28
CA GLU A 169 -14.20 -29.64 -22.16
C GLU A 169 -12.73 -29.61 -22.61
N LEU A 170 -11.79 -29.92 -21.72
CA LEU A 170 -10.36 -30.07 -22.07
C LEU A 170 -10.16 -31.15 -23.13
N ASN A 171 -10.80 -32.30 -22.98
CA ASN A 171 -10.71 -33.39 -23.95
C ASN A 171 -11.38 -33.03 -25.29
N ARG A 172 -12.47 -32.26 -25.27
CA ARG A 172 -13.08 -31.70 -26.48
C ARG A 172 -12.08 -30.79 -27.21
N LEU A 173 -11.45 -29.85 -26.51
CA LEU A 173 -10.47 -28.93 -27.07
C LEU A 173 -9.23 -29.66 -27.61
N ARG A 174 -8.70 -30.66 -26.89
CA ARG A 174 -7.59 -31.50 -27.36
C ARG A 174 -7.94 -32.20 -28.68
N THR A 175 -9.13 -32.78 -28.76
CA THR A 175 -9.62 -33.45 -29.98
C THR A 175 -9.77 -32.46 -31.14
N GLU A 176 -10.27 -31.26 -30.85
CA GLU A 176 -10.42 -30.18 -31.84
C GLU A 176 -9.04 -29.69 -32.33
N ASN A 177 -8.07 -29.55 -31.43
CA ASN A 177 -6.72 -29.13 -31.77
C ASN A 177 -5.97 -30.14 -32.63
N VAL A 178 -6.16 -31.44 -32.38
CA VAL A 178 -5.58 -32.50 -33.24
C VAL A 178 -6.10 -32.39 -34.67
N LYS A 179 -7.38 -32.00 -34.86
CA LYS A 179 -7.98 -31.85 -36.19
C LYS A 179 -7.54 -30.57 -36.89
N LEU A 180 -7.41 -29.46 -36.15
CA LEU A 180 -7.19 -28.13 -36.71
C LEU A 180 -5.74 -27.66 -36.66
N ALA A 181 -4.88 -28.31 -35.88
CA ALA A 181 -3.49 -27.93 -35.61
C ALA A 181 -3.34 -26.42 -35.35
N SER A 182 -4.13 -25.90 -34.39
CA SER A 182 -4.26 -24.47 -34.14
C SER A 182 -3.52 -24.06 -32.88
N ASP A 183 -2.48 -23.23 -33.03
CA ASP A 183 -1.72 -22.67 -31.90
C ASP A 183 -2.65 -21.97 -30.90
N SER A 184 -3.70 -21.29 -31.37
CA SER A 184 -4.67 -20.64 -30.49
C SER A 184 -5.49 -21.61 -29.64
N ILE A 185 -5.73 -22.84 -30.11
CA ILE A 185 -6.44 -23.87 -29.34
C ILE A 185 -5.44 -24.54 -28.38
N ALA A 186 -4.20 -24.78 -28.81
CA ALA A 186 -3.12 -25.25 -27.94
C ALA A 186 -2.93 -24.33 -26.73
N ASP A 187 -2.80 -23.02 -26.96
CA ASP A 187 -2.71 -21.99 -25.92
C ASP A 187 -3.94 -21.95 -24.98
N MET A 188 -5.11 -22.37 -25.46
CA MET A 188 -6.32 -22.42 -24.65
C MET A 188 -6.37 -23.68 -23.78
N ILE A 189 -5.91 -24.80 -24.31
CA ILE A 189 -5.78 -26.06 -23.57
C ILE A 189 -4.81 -25.89 -22.42
N GLU A 190 -3.65 -25.27 -22.65
CA GLU A 190 -2.64 -25.01 -21.61
C GLU A 190 -3.25 -24.17 -20.47
N ASP A 191 -3.79 -22.99 -20.79
CA ASP A 191 -4.45 -22.12 -19.81
C ASP A 191 -5.56 -22.83 -19.02
N PHE A 192 -6.39 -23.64 -19.68
CA PHE A 192 -7.54 -24.28 -19.03
C PHE A 192 -7.10 -25.47 -18.18
N ASN A 193 -6.08 -26.20 -18.62
CA ASN A 193 -5.51 -27.31 -17.90
C ASN A 193 -4.85 -26.82 -16.61
N ASP A 194 -4.12 -25.70 -16.66
CA ASP A 194 -3.52 -25.09 -15.47
C ASP A 194 -4.59 -24.69 -14.45
N ILE A 195 -5.68 -24.05 -14.89
CA ILE A 195 -6.82 -23.72 -14.02
C ILE A 195 -7.43 -24.98 -13.40
N HIS A 196 -7.63 -26.03 -14.21
CA HIS A 196 -8.20 -27.28 -13.73
C HIS A 196 -7.33 -27.91 -12.65
N VAL A 197 -6.01 -27.97 -12.89
CA VAL A 197 -5.03 -28.50 -11.94
C VAL A 197 -4.99 -27.66 -10.66
N GLU A 198 -4.88 -26.33 -10.76
CA GLU A 198 -4.85 -25.45 -9.59
C GLU A 198 -6.11 -25.56 -8.73
N ARG A 199 -7.29 -25.64 -9.34
CA ARG A 199 -8.55 -25.82 -8.61
C ARG A 199 -8.64 -27.19 -7.94
N ASN A 200 -8.12 -28.23 -8.60
CA ASN A 200 -8.12 -29.59 -8.06
C ASN A 200 -7.11 -29.74 -6.91
N ASP A 201 -5.99 -29.03 -6.98
CA ASP A 201 -4.94 -28.96 -5.96
C ASP A 201 -5.25 -27.92 -4.85
N SER A 202 -6.53 -27.69 -4.54
CA SER A 202 -6.97 -26.67 -3.57
C SER A 202 -6.47 -26.90 -2.14
N THR A 203 -6.07 -28.13 -1.80
CA THR A 203 -5.40 -28.48 -0.54
C THR A 203 -4.13 -29.26 -0.83
N TYR A 204 -3.15 -29.18 0.08
CA TYR A 204 -1.89 -29.90 -0.13
C TYR A 204 -2.09 -31.43 -0.15
N ALA A 205 -3.13 -31.93 0.54
CA ALA A 205 -3.54 -33.32 0.49
C ALA A 205 -4.05 -33.73 -0.90
N ALA A 206 -4.88 -32.90 -1.55
CA ALA A 206 -5.36 -33.13 -2.90
C ALA A 206 -4.21 -33.13 -3.92
N TYR A 207 -3.29 -32.16 -3.79
CA TYR A 207 -2.05 -32.11 -4.57
C TYR A 207 -1.22 -33.40 -4.45
N LEU A 208 -0.96 -33.87 -3.23
CA LEU A 208 -0.24 -35.13 -3.02
C LEU A 208 -1.01 -36.34 -3.59
N GLY A 209 -2.34 -36.31 -3.53
CA GLY A 209 -3.21 -37.33 -4.12
C GLY A 209 -3.10 -37.40 -5.64
N ARG A 210 -3.03 -36.24 -6.32
CA ARG A 210 -2.78 -36.14 -7.77
C ARG A 210 -1.38 -36.62 -8.13
N GLN A 211 -0.36 -36.14 -7.42
CA GLN A 211 1.05 -36.48 -7.67
C GLN A 211 1.31 -37.99 -7.59
N LYS A 212 0.66 -38.70 -6.66
CA LYS A 212 0.77 -40.17 -6.56
C LYS A 212 0.20 -40.92 -7.77
N LYS A 213 -0.71 -40.32 -8.53
CA LYS A 213 -1.33 -40.94 -9.72
C LYS A 213 -0.51 -40.71 -10.99
N LEU A 214 0.45 -39.79 -10.96
CA LEU A 214 1.30 -39.47 -12.12
C LEU A 214 2.45 -40.48 -12.27
N PRO A 215 2.88 -40.77 -13.51
CA PRO A 215 4.11 -41.51 -13.77
C PRO A 215 5.32 -40.85 -13.08
N PRO A 216 6.35 -41.61 -12.65
CA PRO A 216 7.50 -41.04 -11.94
C PRO A 216 8.23 -39.90 -12.68
N THR A 217 8.17 -39.88 -14.01
CA THR A 217 8.77 -38.84 -14.86
C THR A 217 7.98 -37.53 -14.89
N GLU A 218 6.71 -37.56 -14.47
CA GLU A 218 5.79 -36.41 -14.44
C GLU A 218 5.52 -35.93 -13.01
N GLN A 219 6.13 -36.56 -12.00
CA GLN A 219 5.99 -36.14 -10.62
C GLN A 219 6.89 -34.94 -10.33
N ASP A 220 6.32 -33.98 -9.62
CA ASP A 220 7.00 -32.77 -9.18
C ASP A 220 8.20 -33.16 -8.28
N ASN A 221 9.35 -32.55 -8.54
CA ASN A 221 10.55 -32.77 -7.73
C ASN A 221 10.39 -32.15 -6.32
N TRP A 222 11.40 -32.31 -5.47
CA TRP A 222 11.31 -31.83 -4.08
C TRP A 222 11.15 -30.31 -3.98
N TYR A 223 11.75 -29.55 -4.91
CA TYR A 223 11.71 -28.10 -4.94
C TYR A 223 10.36 -27.58 -5.45
N GLU A 224 9.84 -28.18 -6.53
CA GLU A 224 8.50 -27.92 -7.04
C GLU A 224 7.43 -28.21 -5.98
N ARG A 225 7.54 -29.36 -5.29
CA ARG A 225 6.67 -29.70 -4.16
C ARG A 225 6.71 -28.67 -3.04
N MET A 226 7.89 -28.14 -2.72
CA MET A 226 8.03 -27.09 -1.70
C MET A 226 7.33 -25.78 -2.13
N ILE A 227 7.48 -25.37 -3.40
CA ILE A 227 6.80 -24.20 -3.95
C ILE A 227 5.28 -24.40 -3.97
N LYS A 228 4.81 -25.53 -4.49
CA LYS A 228 3.38 -25.88 -4.56
C LYS A 228 2.76 -25.94 -3.18
N LYS A 229 3.42 -26.58 -2.20
CA LYS A 229 2.97 -26.60 -0.80
C LYS A 229 2.73 -25.20 -0.26
N ARG A 230 3.68 -24.28 -0.47
CA ARG A 230 3.56 -22.89 -0.02
C ARG A 230 2.43 -22.15 -0.73
N ALA A 231 2.35 -22.27 -2.06
CA ALA A 231 1.30 -21.63 -2.85
C ALA A 231 -0.10 -22.08 -2.41
N ILE A 232 -0.28 -23.39 -2.21
CA ILE A 232 -1.55 -23.98 -1.76
C ILE A 232 -1.88 -23.53 -0.35
N ASN A 233 -0.94 -23.58 0.61
CA ASN A 233 -1.21 -23.16 1.98
C ASN A 233 -1.56 -21.65 2.08
N ILE A 234 -0.91 -20.80 1.26
CA ILE A 234 -1.27 -19.37 1.17
C ILE A 234 -2.67 -19.22 0.58
N GLY A 235 -3.02 -20.00 -0.44
CA GLY A 235 -4.35 -20.01 -1.05
C GLY A 235 -5.44 -20.46 -0.06
N GLU A 236 -5.22 -21.57 0.64
CA GLU A 236 -6.13 -22.14 1.64
C GLU A 236 -6.36 -21.16 2.81
N LYS A 237 -5.31 -20.47 3.26
CA LYS A 237 -5.39 -19.46 4.33
C LYS A 237 -5.56 -18.03 3.81
N SER A 238 -5.89 -17.83 2.54
CA SER A 238 -5.87 -16.50 1.90
C SER A 238 -6.79 -15.50 2.59
N GLU A 239 -7.99 -15.93 3.01
CA GLU A 239 -8.95 -15.08 3.74
C GLU A 239 -8.37 -14.61 5.08
N VAL A 240 -7.82 -15.54 5.89
CA VAL A 240 -7.19 -15.24 7.19
C VAL A 240 -5.94 -14.38 7.03
N ILE A 241 -5.12 -14.67 6.02
CA ILE A 241 -3.91 -13.89 5.70
C ILE A 241 -4.32 -12.47 5.30
N GLN A 242 -5.34 -12.31 4.44
CA GLN A 242 -5.80 -11.01 3.99
C GLN A 242 -6.40 -10.21 5.15
N GLU A 243 -7.26 -10.81 5.97
CA GLU A 243 -7.83 -10.16 7.15
C GLU A 243 -6.73 -9.70 8.12
N THR A 244 -5.77 -10.59 8.41
CA THR A 244 -4.64 -10.27 9.28
C THR A 244 -3.75 -9.17 8.66
N LEU A 245 -3.54 -9.19 7.35
CA LEU A 245 -2.78 -8.17 6.62
C LEU A 245 -3.48 -6.82 6.70
N GLU A 246 -4.80 -6.77 6.47
CA GLU A 246 -5.57 -5.55 6.61
C GLU A 246 -5.51 -5.03 8.06
N HIS A 247 -5.64 -5.89 9.08
CA HIS A 247 -5.51 -5.47 10.47
C HIS A 247 -4.10 -4.89 10.78
N ASN A 248 -3.06 -5.44 10.16
CA ASN A 248 -1.67 -5.02 10.36
C ASN A 248 -1.19 -3.98 9.32
N ARG A 249 -2.09 -3.39 8.52
CA ARG A 249 -1.75 -2.36 7.53
C ARG A 249 -1.00 -1.17 8.13
N PRO A 250 -1.28 -0.68 9.36
CA PRO A 250 -0.43 0.34 9.99
C PRO A 250 1.05 -0.08 10.08
N LYS A 251 1.33 -1.32 10.49
CA LYS A 251 2.70 -1.85 10.62
C LYS A 251 3.40 -1.93 9.26
N GLN A 252 2.68 -2.27 8.19
CA GLN A 252 3.21 -2.25 6.83
C GLN A 252 3.74 -0.86 6.45
N TYR A 253 3.00 0.22 6.77
CA TYR A 253 3.44 1.57 6.47
C TYR A 253 4.66 2.00 7.31
N PHE A 254 4.82 1.49 8.53
CA PHE A 254 6.06 1.67 9.30
C PHE A 254 7.26 0.99 8.64
N LEU A 255 7.08 -0.23 8.10
CA LEU A 255 8.10 -0.95 7.33
C LEU A 255 8.41 -0.26 5.99
N LEU A 256 7.41 0.34 5.35
CA LEU A 256 7.52 1.03 4.07
C LEU A 256 8.45 2.26 4.17
N MET A 257 8.41 3.04 5.26
CA MET A 257 9.19 4.28 5.40
C MET A 257 10.71 4.10 5.22
N PRO A 258 11.39 3.20 5.97
CA PRO A 258 12.83 2.99 5.80
C PRO A 258 13.18 2.43 4.41
N LEU A 259 12.35 1.56 3.85
CA LEU A 259 12.56 1.01 2.52
C LEU A 259 12.43 2.08 1.42
N LEU A 260 11.41 2.94 1.54
CA LEU A 260 11.22 4.09 0.64
C LEU A 260 12.40 5.07 0.75
N ALA A 261 12.86 5.36 1.97
CA ALA A 261 14.03 6.21 2.20
C ALA A 261 15.29 5.64 1.53
N LEU A 262 15.49 4.32 1.59
CA LEU A 262 16.60 3.63 0.92
C LEU A 262 16.52 3.77 -0.60
N PHE A 263 15.35 3.63 -1.20
CA PHE A 263 15.19 3.83 -2.65
C PHE A 263 15.34 5.28 -3.07
N ILE A 264 14.82 6.23 -2.29
CA ILE A 264 15.05 7.66 -2.54
C ILE A 264 16.54 7.97 -2.45
N MET A 265 17.24 7.44 -1.44
CA MET A 265 18.69 7.57 -1.29
C MET A 265 19.42 7.01 -2.52
N TRP A 266 19.04 5.83 -3.00
CA TRP A 266 19.63 5.23 -4.18
C TRP A 266 19.41 6.09 -5.44
N ASN A 267 18.19 6.56 -5.66
CA ASN A 267 17.87 7.45 -6.78
C ASN A 267 18.64 8.78 -6.70
N PHE A 268 18.86 9.33 -5.51
CA PHE A 268 19.59 10.58 -5.27
C PHE A 268 21.03 10.36 -4.77
N ARG A 269 21.64 9.20 -5.04
CA ARG A 269 22.99 8.84 -4.53
C ARG A 269 24.09 9.88 -4.84
N LYS A 270 23.96 10.60 -5.96
CA LYS A 270 24.89 11.66 -6.38
C LYS A 270 24.75 12.96 -5.59
N ASN A 271 23.82 13.05 -4.63
CA ASN A 271 23.67 14.21 -3.75
C ASN A 271 24.50 14.09 -2.46
N HIS A 272 25.05 12.92 -2.15
CA HIS A 272 25.84 12.69 -0.93
C HIS A 272 25.13 13.09 0.37
N ILE A 273 23.81 12.87 0.42
CA ILE A 273 22.97 13.11 1.60
C ILE A 273 22.89 11.82 2.41
N TYR A 274 23.00 11.92 3.74
CA TYR A 274 22.90 10.78 4.64
C TYR A 274 21.50 10.13 4.62
N TYR A 275 21.45 8.81 4.83
CA TYR A 275 20.21 8.03 4.89
C TYR A 275 19.14 8.64 5.82
N LEU A 276 19.54 9.09 7.02
CA LEU A 276 18.60 9.69 7.97
C LEU A 276 17.89 10.93 7.42
N ASN A 277 18.55 11.71 6.57
CA ASN A 277 17.93 12.89 5.95
C ASN A 277 16.88 12.46 4.90
N HIS A 278 17.14 11.38 4.15
CA HIS A 278 16.16 10.77 3.25
C HIS A 278 14.95 10.19 4.01
N LEU A 279 15.21 9.58 5.17
CA LEU A 279 14.16 9.05 6.03
C LEU A 279 13.26 10.17 6.58
N ILE A 280 13.85 11.25 7.09
CA ILE A 280 13.09 12.41 7.58
C ILE A 280 12.29 13.05 6.45
N PHE A 281 12.82 13.10 5.22
CA PHE A 281 12.09 13.58 4.03
C PHE A 281 10.89 12.68 3.71
N ALA A 282 11.07 11.35 3.68
CA ALA A 282 9.99 10.40 3.41
C ALA A 282 8.89 10.48 4.47
N ILE A 283 9.27 10.57 5.75
CA ILE A 283 8.36 10.72 6.89
C ILE A 283 7.48 11.97 6.74
N HIS A 284 8.06 13.14 6.43
CA HIS A 284 7.29 14.36 6.21
C HIS A 284 6.34 14.24 5.00
N GLY A 285 6.81 13.67 3.89
CA GLY A 285 5.97 13.46 2.71
C GLY A 285 4.76 12.58 2.99
N MET A 286 4.96 11.46 3.70
CA MET A 286 3.88 10.54 4.06
C MET A 286 2.95 11.11 5.13
N THR A 287 3.48 11.90 6.06
CA THR A 287 2.68 12.65 7.03
C THR A 287 1.75 13.64 6.31
N ALA A 288 2.26 14.40 5.34
CA ALA A 288 1.45 15.33 4.55
C ALA A 288 0.35 14.60 3.75
N TYR A 289 0.68 13.46 3.14
CA TYR A 289 -0.29 12.60 2.45
C TYR A 289 -1.40 12.14 3.39
N PHE A 290 -1.07 11.58 4.56
CA PHE A 290 -2.05 11.11 5.53
C PHE A 290 -2.96 12.23 6.04
N ILE A 291 -2.42 13.41 6.29
CA ILE A 291 -3.22 14.59 6.69
C ILE A 291 -4.27 14.89 5.63
N VAL A 292 -3.89 14.99 4.34
CA VAL A 292 -4.85 15.26 3.27
C VAL A 292 -5.94 14.18 3.23
N GLN A 293 -5.54 12.90 3.34
CA GLN A 293 -6.49 11.78 3.29
C GLN A 293 -7.45 11.73 4.49
N ILE A 294 -7.00 12.15 5.69
CA ILE A 294 -7.86 12.27 6.88
C ILE A 294 -9.06 13.17 6.61
N PHE A 295 -8.91 14.22 5.80
CA PHE A 295 -10.02 15.12 5.46
C PHE A 295 -10.77 14.69 4.20
N THR A 296 -10.07 14.29 3.14
CA THR A 296 -10.71 14.03 1.84
C THR A 296 -11.53 12.75 1.83
N ASN A 297 -11.10 11.68 2.52
CA ASN A 297 -11.84 10.41 2.48
C ASN A 297 -13.18 10.45 3.24
N PRO A 298 -13.26 10.97 4.47
CA PRO A 298 -14.55 11.14 5.14
C PRO A 298 -15.47 12.09 4.37
N LEU A 299 -14.93 13.17 3.79
CA LEU A 299 -15.69 14.10 2.96
C LEU A 299 -16.31 13.39 1.74
N ILE A 300 -15.53 12.59 1.02
CA ILE A 300 -16.01 11.77 -0.10
C ILE A 300 -17.08 10.78 0.37
N LYS A 301 -16.84 10.08 1.48
CA LYS A 301 -17.71 8.99 1.96
C LYS A 301 -19.04 9.50 2.53
N HIS A 302 -19.02 10.55 3.34
CA HIS A 302 -20.16 10.98 4.15
C HIS A 302 -20.90 12.20 3.61
N VAL A 303 -20.25 13.03 2.77
CA VAL A 303 -20.88 14.25 2.23
C VAL A 303 -21.30 14.08 0.78
N PHE A 304 -20.39 13.62 -0.08
CA PHE A 304 -20.65 13.60 -1.53
C PHE A 304 -21.11 12.25 -2.09
N GLY A 305 -20.88 11.14 -1.38
CA GLY A 305 -21.20 9.79 -1.83
C GLY A 305 -20.27 9.29 -2.94
N LYS A 306 -19.96 7.99 -2.96
CA LYS A 306 -19.00 7.41 -3.92
C LYS A 306 -19.55 7.46 -5.36
N GLY A 307 -18.70 7.85 -6.31
CA GLY A 307 -18.98 7.76 -7.75
C GLY A 307 -19.67 8.99 -8.36
N THR A 308 -19.87 10.07 -7.60
CA THR A 308 -20.38 11.33 -8.14
C THR A 308 -19.30 12.12 -8.88
N ILE A 309 -19.70 13.02 -9.78
CA ILE A 309 -18.77 13.92 -10.50
C ILE A 309 -17.90 14.71 -9.50
N VAL A 310 -18.50 15.18 -8.41
CA VAL A 310 -17.79 15.91 -7.35
C VAL A 310 -16.69 15.05 -6.72
N THR A 311 -16.96 13.77 -6.44
CA THR A 311 -15.91 12.87 -5.92
C THR A 311 -14.76 12.67 -6.89
N ASN A 312 -15.03 12.54 -8.19
CA ASN A 312 -13.99 12.41 -9.21
C ASN A 312 -13.13 13.68 -9.29
N ILE A 313 -13.73 14.86 -9.16
CA ILE A 313 -13.01 16.14 -9.13
C ILE A 313 -12.12 16.23 -7.89
N ILE A 314 -12.63 15.88 -6.70
CA ILE A 314 -11.83 15.88 -5.46
C ILE A 314 -10.65 14.91 -5.60
N GLN A 315 -10.88 13.68 -6.08
CA GLN A 315 -9.83 12.69 -6.30
C GLN A 315 -8.77 13.17 -7.29
N LEU A 316 -9.18 13.75 -8.41
CA LEU A 316 -8.26 14.37 -9.37
C LEU A 316 -7.45 15.50 -8.72
N GLY A 317 -8.10 16.35 -7.93
CA GLY A 317 -7.45 17.43 -7.19
C GLY A 317 -6.38 16.91 -6.22
N VAL A 318 -6.67 15.82 -5.50
CA VAL A 318 -5.71 15.14 -4.63
C VAL A 318 -4.51 14.61 -5.43
N VAL A 319 -4.75 13.97 -6.58
CA VAL A 319 -3.66 13.46 -7.45
C VAL A 319 -2.78 14.61 -7.94
N VAL A 320 -3.39 15.69 -8.43
CA VAL A 320 -2.67 16.89 -8.88
C VAL A 320 -1.87 17.49 -7.73
N TRP A 321 -2.45 17.57 -6.52
CA TRP A 321 -1.76 18.05 -5.33
C TRP A 321 -0.57 17.16 -4.94
N ILE A 322 -0.70 15.82 -5.01
CA ILE A 322 0.41 14.90 -4.73
C ILE A 322 1.56 15.13 -5.72
N CYS A 323 1.27 15.24 -7.03
CA CYS A 323 2.28 15.52 -8.04
C CYS A 323 2.97 16.87 -7.81
N TRP A 324 2.18 17.91 -7.53
CA TRP A 324 2.71 19.24 -7.19
C TRP A 324 3.57 19.21 -5.91
N TYR A 325 3.10 18.54 -4.86
CA TYR A 325 3.78 18.43 -3.58
C TYR A 325 5.13 17.74 -3.75
N MET A 326 5.13 16.57 -4.40
CA MET A 326 6.33 15.77 -4.61
C MET A 326 7.34 16.52 -5.48
N TYR A 327 6.91 17.15 -6.58
CA TYR A 327 7.79 17.95 -7.41
C TYR A 327 8.48 19.07 -6.62
N ASN A 328 7.71 19.85 -5.85
CA ASN A 328 8.26 20.96 -5.07
C ASN A 328 9.14 20.48 -3.93
N ALA A 329 8.73 19.44 -3.20
CA ALA A 329 9.50 18.87 -2.10
C ALA A 329 10.86 18.38 -2.59
N LEU A 330 10.91 17.63 -3.69
CA LEU A 330 12.16 17.15 -4.29
C LEU A 330 13.04 18.28 -4.78
N LYS A 331 12.46 19.29 -5.44
CA LYS A 331 13.19 20.45 -5.94
C LYS A 331 13.83 21.24 -4.79
N VAL A 332 13.07 21.52 -3.74
CA VAL A 332 13.51 22.27 -2.56
C VAL A 332 14.58 21.49 -1.80
N PHE A 333 14.32 20.21 -1.52
CA PHE A 333 15.21 19.40 -0.69
C PHE A 333 16.52 19.02 -1.40
N TYR A 334 16.48 18.60 -2.67
CA TYR A 334 17.66 18.14 -3.41
C TYR A 334 18.36 19.20 -4.23
N GLN A 335 17.76 20.40 -4.38
CA GLN A 335 18.35 21.54 -5.09
C GLN A 335 18.87 21.20 -6.51
N ARG A 336 18.13 20.35 -7.25
CA ARG A 336 18.48 19.93 -8.62
C ARG A 336 17.70 20.75 -9.68
N LYS A 337 18.22 20.73 -10.92
CA LYS A 337 17.56 21.34 -12.10
C LYS A 337 16.18 20.70 -12.37
N ARG A 338 15.23 21.50 -12.87
CA ARG A 338 13.81 21.14 -13.03
C ARG A 338 13.59 19.83 -13.81
N TRP A 339 14.25 19.66 -14.96
CA TRP A 339 14.12 18.45 -15.79
C TRP A 339 14.63 17.18 -15.11
N SER A 340 15.72 17.29 -14.34
CA SER A 340 16.25 16.17 -13.56
C SER A 340 15.25 15.73 -12.48
N ILE A 341 14.54 16.68 -11.85
CA ILE A 341 13.52 16.37 -10.84
C ILE A 341 12.34 15.61 -11.46
N ILE A 342 11.85 16.00 -12.64
CA ILE A 342 10.72 15.30 -13.29
C ILE A 342 11.06 13.84 -13.55
N PHE A 343 12.23 13.57 -14.15
CA PHE A 343 12.69 12.20 -14.38
C PHE A 343 12.88 11.41 -13.08
N LYS A 344 13.46 12.04 -12.05
CA LYS A 344 13.65 11.40 -10.74
C LYS A 344 12.33 11.14 -10.02
N MET A 345 11.35 12.01 -10.18
CA MET A 345 10.01 11.88 -9.62
C MET A 345 9.30 10.65 -10.21
N PHE A 346 9.38 10.44 -11.52
CA PHE A 346 8.87 9.22 -12.16
C PHE A 346 9.49 7.96 -11.53
N TRP A 347 10.81 7.92 -11.37
CA TRP A 347 11.48 6.79 -10.73
C TRP A 347 11.10 6.62 -9.26
N ILE A 348 10.84 7.70 -8.51
CA ILE A 348 10.32 7.59 -7.14
C ILE A 348 8.95 6.93 -7.12
N ILE A 349 8.06 7.25 -8.06
CA ILE A 349 6.73 6.61 -8.13
C ILE A 349 6.89 5.10 -8.37
N VAL A 350 7.75 4.72 -9.32
CA VAL A 350 8.07 3.30 -9.59
C VAL A 350 8.67 2.62 -8.36
N MET A 351 9.64 3.26 -7.70
CA MET A 351 10.29 2.75 -6.50
C MET A 351 9.34 2.66 -5.31
N TYR A 352 8.39 3.59 -5.17
CA TYR A 352 7.35 3.52 -4.15
C TYR A 352 6.46 2.30 -4.36
N TRP A 353 6.04 2.03 -5.60
CA TRP A 353 5.27 0.83 -5.93
C TRP A 353 6.06 -0.44 -5.60
N ILE A 354 7.35 -0.50 -5.94
CA ILE A 354 8.22 -1.63 -5.58
C ILE A 354 8.32 -1.77 -4.05
N ALA A 355 8.56 -0.67 -3.32
CA ALA A 355 8.67 -0.68 -1.87
C ALA A 355 7.38 -1.17 -1.20
N PHE A 356 6.23 -0.73 -1.71
CA PHE A 356 4.93 -1.17 -1.22
C PHE A 356 4.76 -2.67 -1.39
N ASN A 357 5.00 -3.21 -2.59
CA ASN A 357 4.91 -4.65 -2.85
C ASN A 357 5.91 -5.48 -2.03
N VAL A 358 7.16 -5.01 -1.90
CA VAL A 358 8.16 -5.68 -1.06
C VAL A 358 7.72 -5.71 0.41
N SER A 359 7.23 -4.59 0.94
CA SER A 359 6.71 -4.55 2.31
C SER A 359 5.47 -5.43 2.50
N GLU A 360 4.60 -5.52 1.50
CA GLU A 360 3.43 -6.42 1.51
C GLU A 360 3.85 -7.89 1.51
N VAL A 361 4.79 -8.28 0.65
CA VAL A 361 5.34 -9.64 0.61
C VAL A 361 6.00 -9.99 1.95
N ILE A 362 6.77 -9.08 2.56
CA ILE A 362 7.35 -9.32 3.89
C ILE A 362 6.24 -9.55 4.92
N MET A 363 5.20 -8.72 4.93
CA MET A 363 4.07 -8.85 5.86
C MET A 363 3.31 -10.16 5.66
N VAL A 364 2.95 -10.53 4.44
CA VAL A 364 2.28 -11.80 4.11
C VAL A 364 3.12 -12.99 4.59
N ASN A 365 4.44 -12.93 4.41
CA ASN A 365 5.32 -14.00 4.88
C ASN A 365 5.38 -14.09 6.39
N LEU A 366 5.51 -12.96 7.09
CA LEU A 366 5.50 -12.95 8.56
C LEU A 366 4.17 -13.49 9.10
N ILE A 367 3.04 -13.10 8.50
CA ILE A 367 1.72 -13.60 8.87
C ILE A 367 1.62 -15.11 8.61
N TYR A 368 2.06 -15.57 7.43
CA TYR A 368 2.07 -16.98 7.08
C TYR A 368 2.85 -17.80 8.12
N TYR A 369 4.08 -17.40 8.46
CA TYR A 369 4.93 -18.11 9.43
C TYR A 369 4.44 -18.04 10.87
N VAL A 370 3.65 -17.04 11.24
CA VAL A 370 3.05 -16.95 12.58
C VAL A 370 1.73 -17.74 12.64
N ALA A 371 1.01 -17.85 11.52
CA ALA A 371 -0.28 -18.54 11.43
C ALA A 371 -0.18 -20.03 11.06
N THR A 372 1.00 -20.53 10.70
CA THR A 372 1.33 -21.95 10.50
C THR A 372 2.29 -22.40 11.56
#